data_AF-X0ZEL5-F1
#
_entry.id   AF-X0ZEL5-F1
#
_cell.length_a   1.000
_cell.length_b   1.000
_cell.length_c   1.000
_cell.angle_alpha   90.00
_cell.angle_beta   90.00
_cell.angle_gamma   90.00
#
_symmetry.space_group_name_H-M   'P 1'
#
loop_
_entity.id
_entity.type
_entity.pdbx_description
1 polymer ?
#
loop_
_entity_poly.entity_id
_entity_poly.type
_entity_poly.pdbx_seq_one_letter_code
_entity_poly.pdbx_strand_id
1 'polypeptide(L)'
;MVLGATDTGKSICTLLFAKFWVKHGRKVGIVDVDMGQSDLGPPTTIGMVLINKPIKNLAEVSADTLYFVGSTSPLNYFLPTICGTKKLVDEGKKKGAEIIIVDTTGLVKGNPGRTLKENMIDIISPSHIIALQRRDELEHILKNINLTDRIVIHRLSPCTEVKRKTYFQRREAREEKFREYFKQSSSLKINL
;
A
#
# COMPACT_ATOMS: atom_id res chain seq x y z
N MET A 1 -3.66 5.85 6.93
CA MET A 1 -2.56 5.54 5.99
C MET A 1 -1.38 4.99 6.77
N VAL A 2 -0.73 3.94 6.29
CA VAL A 2 0.42 3.30 6.96
C VAL A 2 1.71 3.68 6.24
N LEU A 3 2.66 4.27 6.97
CA LEU A 3 3.95 4.75 6.49
C LEU A 3 5.09 4.01 7.20
N GLY A 4 6.22 3.87 6.53
CA GLY A 4 7.39 3.18 7.06
C GLY A 4 8.33 2.69 5.97
N ALA A 5 9.60 2.55 6.30
CA ALA A 5 10.60 1.99 5.41
C ALA A 5 10.25 0.54 5.01
N THR A 6 11.00 -0.02 4.05
CA THR A 6 10.92 -1.44 3.73
C THR A 6 11.17 -2.30 4.98
N ASP A 7 10.42 -3.40 5.14
CA ASP A 7 10.54 -4.35 6.26
C ASP A 7 10.29 -3.76 7.66
N THR A 8 9.38 -2.78 7.75
CA THR A 8 8.85 -2.29 9.04
C THR A 8 7.51 -2.93 9.45
N GLY A 9 7.00 -3.89 8.69
CA GLY A 9 5.75 -4.59 9.02
C GLY A 9 4.47 -3.84 8.64
N LYS A 10 4.53 -2.95 7.64
CA LYS A 10 3.35 -2.20 7.16
C LYS A 10 2.19 -3.10 6.76
N SER A 11 2.44 -4.14 5.95
CA SER A 11 1.38 -5.06 5.50
C SER A 11 0.78 -5.89 6.64
N ILE A 12 1.59 -6.24 7.65
CA ILE A 12 1.11 -6.87 8.89
C ILE A 12 0.19 -5.90 9.65
N CYS A 13 0.64 -4.66 9.83
CA CYS A 13 -0.11 -3.60 10.49
C CYS A 13 -1.46 -3.35 9.78
N THR A 14 -1.45 -3.23 8.46
CA THR A 14 -2.64 -3.12 7.61
C THR A 14 -3.61 -4.28 7.85
N LEU A 15 -3.13 -5.52 7.82
CA LEU A 15 -3.95 -6.70 8.02
C LEU A 15 -4.54 -6.77 9.44
N LEU A 16 -3.78 -6.41 10.47
CA LEU A 16 -4.26 -6.38 11.85
C LEU A 16 -5.37 -5.36 12.04
N PHE A 17 -5.19 -4.14 11.53
CA PHE A 17 -6.24 -3.11 11.59
C PHE A 17 -7.47 -3.51 10.79
N ALA A 18 -7.29 -4.09 9.61
CA ALA A 18 -8.40 -4.56 8.80
C ALA A 18 -9.21 -5.64 9.52
N LYS A 19 -8.54 -6.66 10.07
CA LYS A 19 -9.16 -7.71 10.90
C LYS A 19 -9.91 -7.12 12.09
N PHE A 20 -9.31 -6.15 12.79
CA PHE A 20 -9.94 -5.49 13.92
C PHE A 20 -11.27 -4.85 13.51
N TRP A 21 -11.29 -4.02 12.47
CA TRP A 21 -12.50 -3.31 12.06
C TRP A 21 -13.58 -4.23 11.49
N VAL A 22 -13.18 -5.23 10.70
CA VAL A 22 -14.10 -6.26 10.20
C VAL A 22 -14.75 -7.04 11.35
N LYS A 23 -13.97 -7.42 12.37
CA LYS A 23 -14.51 -8.08 13.58
C LYS A 23 -15.55 -7.23 14.30
N HIS A 24 -15.45 -5.90 14.20
CA HIS A 24 -16.41 -4.94 14.74
C HIS A 24 -17.49 -4.54 13.72
N GLY A 25 -17.73 -5.36 12.69
CA GLY A 25 -18.84 -5.21 11.75
C GLY A 25 -18.67 -4.10 10.71
N ARG A 26 -17.46 -3.57 10.53
CA ARG A 26 -17.18 -2.49 9.56
C ARG A 26 -16.81 -3.03 8.18
N LYS A 27 -17.24 -2.33 7.14
CA LYS A 27 -16.73 -2.50 5.77
C LYS A 27 -15.38 -1.80 5.62
N VAL A 28 -14.33 -2.56 5.36
CA VAL A 28 -12.95 -2.04 5.29
C VAL A 28 -12.44 -2.11 3.86
N GLY A 29 -12.08 -0.95 3.30
CA GLY A 29 -11.29 -0.85 2.07
C GLY A 29 -9.81 -0.97 2.40
N ILE A 30 -9.09 -1.85 1.70
CA ILE A 30 -7.63 -1.92 1.75
C ILE A 30 -7.11 -1.47 0.41
N VAL A 31 -6.23 -0.47 0.40
CA VAL A 31 -5.54 0.02 -0.79
C VAL A 31 -4.07 -0.35 -0.66
N ASP A 32 -3.60 -1.30 -1.46
CA ASP A 32 -2.21 -1.72 -1.52
C ASP A 32 -1.47 -0.97 -2.62
N VAL A 33 -0.54 -0.11 -2.21
CA VAL A 33 0.24 0.76 -3.10
C VAL A 33 1.64 0.18 -3.36
N ASP A 34 2.01 -0.95 -2.76
CA ASP A 34 3.33 -1.55 -2.97
C ASP A 34 3.40 -2.34 -4.28
N MET A 35 3.45 -1.64 -5.42
CA MET A 35 3.60 -2.22 -6.77
C MET A 35 4.79 -3.18 -6.94
N GLY A 36 5.76 -3.14 -6.02
CA GLY A 36 6.93 -4.02 -6.04
C GLY A 36 6.67 -5.36 -5.36
N GLN A 37 5.77 -5.43 -4.39
CA GLN A 37 5.50 -6.64 -3.59
C GLN A 37 4.00 -6.90 -3.32
N SER A 38 3.11 -6.21 -4.04
CA SER A 38 1.66 -6.17 -3.88
C SER A 38 1.03 -7.52 -3.57
N ASP A 39 0.25 -7.60 -2.49
CA ASP A 39 -0.46 -8.82 -2.09
C ASP A 39 -1.87 -8.92 -2.71
N LEU A 40 -2.38 -7.84 -3.31
CA LEU A 40 -3.72 -7.80 -3.94
C LEU A 40 -3.71 -8.04 -5.45
N GLY A 41 -2.57 -7.87 -6.13
CA GLY A 41 -2.49 -7.96 -7.58
C GLY A 41 -1.10 -8.35 -8.07
N PRO A 42 -0.94 -8.51 -9.40
CA PRO A 42 0.38 -8.78 -9.97
C PRO A 42 1.32 -7.59 -9.70
N PRO A 43 2.66 -7.81 -9.73
CA PRO A 43 3.61 -6.71 -9.67
C PRO A 43 3.31 -5.67 -10.75
N THR A 44 3.74 -4.42 -10.54
CA THR A 44 3.45 -3.23 -11.38
C THR A 44 2.05 -2.66 -11.28
N THR A 45 1.19 -3.25 -10.45
CA THR A 45 -0.15 -2.74 -10.14
C THR A 45 -0.23 -2.28 -8.69
N ILE A 46 -1.15 -1.36 -8.44
CA ILE A 46 -1.67 -1.07 -7.10
C ILE A 46 -3.14 -1.46 -7.08
N GLY A 47 -3.66 -1.87 -5.93
CA GLY A 47 -4.97 -2.52 -5.85
C GLY A 47 -5.83 -2.02 -4.70
N MET A 48 -7.13 -2.16 -4.85
CA MET A 48 -8.10 -1.96 -3.77
C MET A 48 -9.00 -3.18 -3.64
N VAL A 49 -9.33 -3.54 -2.40
CA VAL A 49 -10.35 -4.54 -2.09
C VAL A 49 -11.23 -4.05 -0.93
N LEU A 50 -12.53 -4.28 -1.02
CA LEU A 50 -13.48 -4.09 0.05
C LEU A 50 -13.72 -5.43 0.76
N ILE A 51 -13.41 -5.49 2.05
CA ILE A 51 -13.66 -6.66 2.87
C ILE A 51 -14.69 -6.36 3.97
N ASN A 52 -15.56 -7.33 4.22
CA ASN A 52 -16.56 -7.32 5.29
C ASN A 52 -16.64 -8.67 6.03
N LYS A 53 -15.71 -9.57 5.74
CA LYS A 53 -15.56 -10.89 6.38
C LYS A 53 -14.11 -11.09 6.79
N PRO A 54 -13.85 -11.83 7.88
CA PRO A 54 -12.48 -12.09 8.32
C PRO A 54 -11.66 -12.77 7.23
N ILE A 55 -10.45 -12.26 6.98
CA ILE A 55 -9.45 -12.84 6.07
C ILE A 55 -8.23 -13.26 6.89
N LYS A 56 -7.54 -14.37 6.56
CA LYS A 56 -6.29 -14.73 7.27
C LYS A 56 -5.13 -13.91 6.76
N ASN A 57 -5.06 -13.66 5.46
CA ASN A 57 -4.05 -12.84 4.78
C ASN A 57 -4.64 -12.17 3.52
N LEU A 58 -3.93 -11.21 2.94
CA LEU A 58 -4.40 -10.46 1.77
C LEU A 58 -4.42 -11.28 0.47
N ALA A 59 -3.62 -12.34 0.36
CA ALA A 59 -3.58 -13.20 -0.82
C ALA A 59 -4.81 -14.13 -0.94
N GLU A 60 -5.65 -14.23 0.10
CA GLU A 60 -6.93 -14.97 0.05
C GLU A 60 -8.03 -14.23 -0.72
N VAL A 61 -7.82 -12.94 -1.02
CA VAL A 61 -8.80 -12.11 -1.71
C VAL A 61 -8.23 -11.55 -3.01
N SER A 62 -9.09 -11.43 -4.02
CA SER A 62 -8.75 -10.73 -5.25
C SER A 62 -9.04 -9.24 -5.11
N ALA A 63 -8.21 -8.39 -5.72
CA ALA A 63 -8.53 -6.98 -5.82
C ALA A 63 -9.87 -6.76 -6.52
N ASP A 64 -10.68 -5.88 -5.94
CA ASP A 64 -11.89 -5.34 -6.55
C ASP A 64 -11.58 -4.43 -7.74
N THR A 65 -10.44 -3.75 -7.67
CA THR A 65 -9.99 -2.79 -8.68
C THR A 65 -8.48 -2.74 -8.66
N LEU A 66 -7.87 -2.81 -9.85
CA LEU A 66 -6.44 -2.64 -10.05
C LEU A 66 -6.18 -1.36 -10.84
N TYR A 67 -5.07 -0.71 -10.53
CA TYR A 67 -4.54 0.40 -11.31
C TYR A 67 -3.13 0.03 -11.77
N PHE A 68 -2.91 0.04 -13.09
CA PHE A 68 -1.61 -0.27 -13.68
C PHE A 68 -0.68 0.94 -13.58
N VAL A 69 0.40 0.79 -12.80
CA VAL A 69 1.47 1.79 -12.71
C VAL A 69 2.53 1.56 -13.78
N GLY A 70 2.79 0.29 -14.12
CA GLY A 70 3.79 -0.09 -15.13
C GLY A 70 5.23 -0.17 -14.61
N SER A 71 5.43 -0.08 -13.30
CA SER A 71 6.76 -0.19 -12.68
C SER A 71 6.68 -0.94 -11.35
N THR A 72 7.76 -1.65 -11.00
CA THR A 72 7.90 -2.32 -9.69
C THR A 72 8.48 -1.39 -8.61
N SER A 73 8.76 -0.13 -8.98
CA SER A 73 9.24 0.91 -8.09
C SER A 73 8.50 2.21 -8.39
N PRO A 74 8.11 2.99 -7.35
CA PRO A 74 7.49 4.29 -7.58
C PRO A 74 8.49 5.31 -8.14
N LEU A 75 9.80 5.08 -8.07
CA LEU A 75 10.81 6.00 -8.60
C LEU A 75 10.58 6.25 -10.10
N ASN A 76 10.50 7.51 -10.53
CA ASN A 76 10.11 7.96 -11.87
C ASN A 76 8.63 7.73 -12.25
N TYR A 77 7.82 7.17 -11.33
CA TYR A 77 6.39 6.88 -11.52
C TYR A 77 5.54 7.50 -10.40
N PHE A 78 5.98 8.61 -9.80
CA PHE A 78 5.26 9.26 -8.69
C PHE A 78 3.85 9.69 -9.08
N LEU A 79 3.70 10.39 -10.20
CA LEU A 79 2.39 10.86 -10.66
C LEU A 79 1.38 9.72 -10.83
N PRO A 80 1.64 8.65 -11.62
CA PRO A 80 0.71 7.54 -11.72
C PRO A 80 0.49 6.81 -10.39
N THR A 81 1.51 6.70 -9.53
CA THR A 81 1.36 6.09 -8.19
C THR A 81 0.39 6.89 -7.32
N ILE A 82 0.58 8.21 -7.23
CA ILE A 82 -0.21 9.11 -6.40
C ILE A 82 -1.65 9.21 -6.93
N CYS A 83 -1.80 9.48 -8.22
CA CYS A 83 -3.12 9.55 -8.88
C CYS A 83 -3.87 8.22 -8.81
N GLY A 84 -3.19 7.11 -9.06
CA GLY A 84 -3.78 5.78 -8.95
C GLY A 84 -4.23 5.46 -7.52
N THR A 85 -3.43 5.83 -6.51
CA THR A 85 -3.81 5.66 -5.10
C THR A 85 -5.07 6.46 -4.77
N LYS A 86 -5.16 7.72 -5.23
CA LYS A 86 -6.35 8.56 -5.03
C LYS A 86 -7.59 7.95 -5.67
N LYS A 87 -7.48 7.50 -6.94
CA LYS A 87 -8.56 6.81 -7.64
C LYS A 87 -9.05 5.58 -6.87
N LEU A 88 -8.12 4.75 -6.39
CA LEU A 88 -8.45 3.55 -5.62
C LEU A 88 -9.12 3.86 -4.28
N VAL A 89 -8.67 4.90 -3.58
CA VAL A 89 -9.33 5.37 -2.35
C VAL A 89 -10.74 5.85 -2.64
N ASP A 90 -10.94 6.62 -3.72
CA ASP A 90 -12.27 7.09 -4.11
C ASP A 90 -13.20 5.93 -4.53
N GLU A 91 -12.69 4.94 -5.24
CA GLU A 91 -13.44 3.72 -5.55
C GLU A 91 -13.84 2.97 -4.27
N GLY A 92 -12.94 2.86 -3.28
CA GLY A 92 -13.27 2.28 -1.98
C GLY A 92 -14.42 3.03 -1.29
N LYS A 93 -14.41 4.36 -1.32
CA LYS A 93 -15.50 5.20 -0.80
C LYS A 93 -16.80 4.96 -1.55
N LYS A 94 -16.78 4.92 -2.89
CA LYS A 94 -17.96 4.64 -3.72
C LYS A 94 -18.57 3.27 -3.43
N LYS A 95 -17.73 2.25 -3.18
CA LYS A 95 -18.17 0.92 -2.77
C LYS A 95 -18.69 0.84 -1.32
N GLY A 96 -18.66 1.94 -0.57
CA GLY A 96 -19.18 2.01 0.79
C GLY A 96 -18.23 1.50 1.86
N ALA A 97 -16.91 1.64 1.66
CA ALA A 97 -15.94 1.44 2.73
C ALA A 97 -16.17 2.48 3.84
N GLU A 98 -16.36 2.00 5.07
CA GLU A 98 -16.46 2.85 6.26
C GLU A 98 -15.07 3.24 6.77
N ILE A 99 -14.10 2.34 6.60
CA ILE A 99 -12.69 2.54 6.95
C ILE A 99 -11.84 2.22 5.72
N ILE A 100 -10.89 3.08 5.37
CA ILE A 100 -9.92 2.82 4.29
C ILE A 100 -8.50 2.81 4.85
N ILE A 101 -7.80 1.70 4.67
CA ILE A 101 -6.41 1.52 5.07
C ILE A 101 -5.55 1.52 3.80
N VAL A 102 -4.71 2.54 3.68
CA VAL A 102 -3.73 2.63 2.58
C VAL A 102 -2.39 2.07 3.08
N ASP A 103 -1.98 0.91 2.56
CA ASP A 103 -0.64 0.35 2.72
C ASP A 103 0.28 0.95 1.65
N THR A 104 1.36 1.61 2.06
CA THR A 104 2.19 2.40 1.15
C THR A 104 3.53 1.71 0.84
N THR A 105 4.20 2.15 -0.22
CA THR A 105 5.55 1.67 -0.58
C THR A 105 6.58 1.94 0.53
N GLY A 106 7.66 1.16 0.57
CA GLY A 106 8.79 1.38 1.49
C GLY A 106 9.72 2.56 1.16
N LEU A 107 9.46 3.31 0.07
CA LEU A 107 10.29 4.45 -0.33
C LEU A 107 10.05 5.64 0.60
N VAL A 108 10.95 5.79 1.58
CA VAL A 108 10.89 6.89 2.56
C VAL A 108 12.19 7.67 2.66
N LYS A 109 13.29 7.22 2.05
CA LYS A 109 14.60 7.88 2.20
C LYS A 109 14.80 9.02 1.19
N GLY A 110 15.42 10.10 1.67
CA GLY A 110 15.87 11.23 0.86
C GLY A 110 14.73 12.01 0.21
N ASN A 111 15.08 12.96 -0.67
CA ASN A 111 14.10 13.77 -1.40
C ASN A 111 13.05 12.93 -2.15
N PRO A 112 13.40 11.81 -2.83
CA PRO A 112 12.39 10.99 -3.50
C PRO A 112 11.32 10.43 -2.54
N GLY A 113 11.73 9.92 -1.38
CA GLY A 113 10.80 9.44 -0.36
C GLY A 113 9.94 10.56 0.21
N ARG A 114 10.56 11.70 0.51
CA ARG A 114 9.86 12.89 1.00
C ARG A 114 8.81 13.39 0.02
N THR A 115 9.19 13.67 -1.22
CA THR A 115 8.28 14.15 -2.26
C THR A 115 7.12 13.19 -2.48
N LEU A 116 7.38 11.88 -2.59
CA LEU A 116 6.31 10.90 -2.80
C LEU A 116 5.32 10.89 -1.63
N LYS A 117 5.79 10.87 -0.38
CA LYS A 117 4.92 10.76 0.78
C LYS A 117 4.17 12.05 1.09
N GLU A 118 4.83 13.21 1.02
CA GLU A 118 4.15 14.51 1.25
C GLU A 118 3.02 14.72 0.23
N ASN A 119 3.26 14.51 -1.06
CA ASN A 119 2.23 14.66 -2.09
C ASN A 119 1.12 13.60 -1.99
N MET A 120 1.46 12.37 -1.57
CA MET A 120 0.45 11.35 -1.33
C MET A 120 -0.42 11.67 -0.10
N ILE A 121 0.16 12.23 0.96
CA ILE A 121 -0.59 12.64 2.15
C ILE A 121 -1.53 13.79 1.80
N ASP A 122 -1.03 14.80 1.06
CA ASP A 122 -1.80 15.95 0.61
C ASP A 122 -3.06 15.51 -0.18
N ILE A 123 -2.88 14.75 -1.27
CA ILE A 123 -3.99 14.37 -2.14
C ILE A 123 -4.98 13.37 -1.50
N ILE A 124 -4.49 12.49 -0.62
CA ILE A 124 -5.34 11.48 0.04
C ILE A 124 -6.04 12.07 1.26
N SER A 125 -5.44 13.08 1.89
CA SER A 125 -5.92 13.76 3.10
C SER A 125 -6.35 12.75 4.19
N PRO A 126 -5.45 11.86 4.66
CA PRO A 126 -5.82 10.82 5.62
C PRO A 126 -6.13 11.40 7.00
N SER A 127 -7.17 10.91 7.68
CA SER A 127 -7.47 11.29 9.08
C SER A 127 -6.42 10.79 10.07
N HIS A 128 -5.80 9.64 9.77
CA HIS A 128 -4.77 9.02 10.62
C HIS A 128 -3.57 8.58 9.79
N ILE A 129 -2.38 8.83 10.33
CA ILE A 129 -1.12 8.27 9.84
C ILE A 129 -0.57 7.34 10.90
N ILE A 130 -0.30 6.08 10.51
CA ILE A 130 0.44 5.12 11.33
C ILE A 130 1.87 5.08 10.81
N ALA A 131 2.80 5.68 11.56
CA ALA A 131 4.21 5.83 11.23
C ALA A 131 5.03 4.72 11.91
N LEU A 132 5.43 3.70 11.14
CA LEU A 132 6.27 2.60 11.60
C LEU A 132 7.75 2.95 11.40
N GLN A 133 8.46 3.29 12.48
CA GLN A 133 9.86 3.71 12.44
C GLN A 133 10.64 3.28 13.69
N ARG A 134 11.95 3.01 13.54
CA ARG A 134 12.79 2.57 14.67
C ARG A 134 13.39 3.75 15.42
N ARG A 135 13.68 4.82 14.68
CA ARG A 135 14.23 6.07 15.18
C ARG A 135 13.42 7.20 14.54
N ASP A 136 14.03 7.93 13.63
CA ASP A 136 13.54 9.17 13.03
C ASP A 136 13.39 9.07 11.51
N GLU A 137 13.32 7.84 10.96
CA GLU A 137 13.36 7.61 9.52
C GLU A 137 12.22 8.30 8.76
N LEU A 138 11.10 8.62 9.41
CA LEU A 138 9.97 9.33 8.82
C LEU A 138 9.90 10.81 9.23
N GLU A 139 10.72 11.28 10.18
CA GLU A 139 10.53 12.63 10.73
C GLU A 139 10.81 13.73 9.71
N HIS A 140 11.71 13.51 8.76
CA HIS A 140 11.93 14.43 7.65
C HIS A 140 10.70 14.59 6.72
N ILE A 141 9.72 13.69 6.80
CA ILE A 141 8.42 13.75 6.11
C ILE A 141 7.37 14.32 7.07
N LEU A 142 7.29 13.78 8.28
CA LEU A 142 6.17 14.01 9.19
C LEU A 142 6.24 15.36 9.92
N LYS A 143 7.44 15.92 10.15
CA LYS A 143 7.62 17.15 10.94
C LYS A 143 6.94 18.38 10.33
N ASN A 144 6.73 18.38 9.02
CA ASN A 144 6.17 19.49 8.26
C ASN A 144 4.70 19.27 7.86
N ILE A 145 4.10 18.14 8.25
CA ILE A 145 2.67 17.91 8.03
C ILE A 145 1.92 18.84 8.97
N ASN A 146 1.20 19.79 8.40
CA ASN A 146 0.62 20.90 9.14
C ASN A 146 -0.49 20.38 10.08
N LEU A 147 -0.36 20.65 11.37
CA LEU A 147 -1.31 20.17 12.39
C LEU A 147 -2.71 20.80 12.25
N THR A 148 -2.87 21.79 11.38
CA THR A 148 -4.17 22.35 10.98
C THR A 148 -5.05 21.36 10.21
N ASP A 149 -4.46 20.33 9.61
CA ASP A 149 -5.14 19.41 8.68
C ASP A 149 -5.98 18.33 9.38
N ARG A 150 -6.13 18.41 10.72
CA ARG A 150 -6.82 17.42 11.57
C ARG A 150 -6.28 15.98 11.41
N ILE A 151 -5.04 15.83 10.94
CA ILE A 151 -4.39 14.52 10.79
C ILE A 151 -3.78 14.10 12.14
N VAL A 152 -4.18 12.93 12.65
CA VAL A 152 -3.58 12.37 13.86
C VAL A 152 -2.44 11.41 13.49
N ILE A 153 -1.24 11.69 13.96
CA ILE A 153 -0.04 10.90 13.68
C ILE A 153 0.29 9.98 14.85
N HIS A 154 0.29 8.68 14.60
CA HIS A 154 0.65 7.63 15.55
C HIS A 154 2.03 7.08 15.21
N ARG A 155 3.02 7.28 16.09
CA ARG A 155 4.38 6.76 15.90
C ARG A 155 4.52 5.44 16.65
N LEU A 156 4.77 4.36 15.92
CA LEU A 156 4.89 3.01 16.48
C LEU A 156 6.24 2.40 16.11
N SER A 157 6.82 1.64 17.04
CA SER A 157 8.00 0.83 16.75
C SER A 157 7.61 -0.37 15.87
N PRO A 158 8.37 -0.67 14.80
CA PRO A 158 8.12 -1.83 13.96
C PRO A 158 8.29 -3.13 14.77
N CYS A 159 7.44 -4.11 14.49
CA CYS A 159 7.57 -5.45 15.07
C CYS A 159 8.99 -6.01 14.83
N THR A 160 9.58 -6.59 15.88
CA THR A 160 10.96 -7.12 15.86
C THR A 160 11.08 -8.41 15.05
N GLU A 161 9.99 -9.15 14.89
CA GLU A 161 9.94 -10.44 14.18
C GLU A 161 9.86 -10.30 12.65
N VAL A 162 9.80 -9.07 12.12
CA VAL A 162 9.73 -8.84 10.67
C VAL A 162 11.06 -9.22 10.02
N LYS A 163 11.06 -10.39 9.35
CA LYS A 163 12.20 -10.85 8.57
C LYS A 163 12.45 -9.93 7.38
N ARG A 164 13.69 -9.50 7.21
CA ARG A 164 14.11 -8.71 6.04
C ARG A 164 14.19 -9.63 4.82
N LYS A 165 13.53 -9.25 3.74
CA LYS A 165 13.66 -9.94 2.44
C LYS A 165 14.80 -9.34 1.64
N THR A 166 15.69 -10.18 1.13
CA THR A 166 16.78 -9.75 0.23
C THR A 166 16.21 -9.27 -1.11
N TYR A 167 17.04 -8.54 -1.87
CA TYR A 167 16.68 -8.13 -3.24
C TYR A 167 16.33 -9.34 -4.12
N PHE A 168 17.11 -10.43 -4.03
CA PHE A 168 16.90 -11.65 -4.80
C PHE A 168 15.56 -12.31 -4.45
N GLN A 169 15.26 -12.49 -3.16
CA GLN A 169 13.98 -13.03 -2.70
C GLN A 169 12.78 -12.20 -3.19
N ARG A 170 12.91 -10.87 -3.22
CA ARG A 170 11.86 -9.99 -3.75
C ARG A 170 11.67 -10.17 -5.25
N ARG A 171 12.75 -10.40 -5.99
CA ARG A 171 12.72 -10.65 -7.43
C ARG A 171 12.04 -12.00 -7.72
N GLU A 172 12.46 -13.07 -7.06
CA GLU A 172 11.84 -14.39 -7.21
C GLU A 172 10.34 -14.35 -6.89
N ALA A 173 9.96 -13.68 -5.80
CA ALA A 173 8.55 -13.52 -5.44
C ALA A 173 7.74 -12.77 -6.51
N ARG A 174 8.34 -11.78 -7.21
CA ARG A 174 7.68 -11.10 -8.33
C ARG A 174 7.54 -12.00 -9.54
N GLU A 175 8.60 -12.73 -9.89
CA GLU A 175 8.56 -13.67 -11.02
C GLU A 175 7.49 -14.75 -10.80
N GLU A 176 7.34 -15.25 -9.57
CA GLU A 176 6.27 -16.20 -9.23
C GLU A 176 4.88 -15.56 -9.35
N LYS A 177 4.67 -14.36 -8.78
CA LYS A 177 3.38 -13.67 -8.90
C LYS A 177 2.99 -13.40 -10.37
N PHE A 178 3.97 -13.11 -11.24
CA PHE A 178 3.70 -13.01 -12.68
C PHE A 178 3.31 -14.36 -13.30
N ARG A 179 4.04 -15.43 -13.00
CA ARG A 179 3.69 -16.78 -13.49
C ARG A 179 2.30 -17.20 -13.05
N GLU A 180 1.96 -16.99 -11.78
CA GLU A 180 0.64 -17.30 -11.23
C GLU A 180 -0.46 -16.51 -11.94
N TYR A 181 -0.28 -15.19 -12.09
CA TYR A 181 -1.26 -14.32 -12.74
C TYR A 181 -1.54 -14.73 -14.20
N PHE A 182 -0.50 -15.09 -14.95
CA PHE A 182 -0.63 -15.47 -16.36
C PHE A 182 -0.84 -16.97 -16.61
N LYS A 183 -0.96 -17.80 -15.57
CA LYS A 183 -1.05 -19.27 -15.69
C LYS A 183 -2.20 -19.76 -16.57
N GLN A 184 -3.32 -19.03 -16.58
CA GLN A 184 -4.51 -19.34 -17.37
C GLN A 184 -4.71 -18.37 -18.55
N SER A 185 -3.70 -17.58 -18.89
CA SER A 185 -3.77 -16.62 -20.00
C SER A 185 -3.48 -17.27 -21.35
N SER A 186 -4.03 -16.68 -22.41
CA SER A 186 -3.72 -17.03 -23.80
C SER A 186 -2.83 -15.96 -24.44
N SER A 187 -1.93 -16.37 -25.33
CA SER A 187 -1.12 -15.43 -26.10
C SER A 187 -1.97 -14.64 -27.10
N LEU A 188 -1.89 -13.31 -27.04
CA LEU A 188 -2.48 -12.41 -28.03
C LEU A 188 -1.36 -11.75 -28.85
N LYS A 189 -1.35 -11.96 -30.16
CA LYS A 189 -0.40 -11.28 -31.06
C LYS A 189 -0.96 -9.92 -31.44
N ILE A 190 -0.24 -8.85 -31.09
CA ILE A 190 -0.58 -7.48 -31.49
C ILE A 190 0.32 -7.11 -32.67
N ASN A 191 -0.28 -6.67 -33.78
CA ASN A 191 0.46 -6.02 -34.87
C ASN A 191 0.55 -4.53 -34.52
N LEU A 192 1.71 -4.09 -34.05
CA LEU A 192 2.03 -2.70 -33.73
C LEU A 192 2.61 -1.97 -34.94
#